data_AF-A0A7X9FP83-F1
#
_entry.id   AF-A0A7X9FP83-F1
#
_cell.length_a   1.000
_cell.length_b   1.000
_cell.length_c   1.000
_cell.angle_alpha   90.00
_cell.angle_beta   90.00
_cell.angle_gamma   90.00
#
_symmetry.space_group_name_H-M   'P 1'
#
loop_
_entity.id
_entity.type
_entity.pdbx_description
1 polymer ?
#
loop_
_entity_poly.entity_id
_entity_poly.type
_entity_poly.pdbx_seq_one_letter_code
_entity_poly.pdbx_strand_id
1 'polypeptide(L)'
;WLWYMGVPGIVASALTLALQLYLYKAPADFRLDKEEIAKKLAEMGSLTPIEKRCLMWVGLAIVAWVTDSVHHVHPGWVALFAAIAMSMPRIGAVLTPASWNDVPIATLFFLTAALAIGQVGDHAGMNQWLASVLLPATAPANPFLFAGFVSVIAVAMHMGLGSVMAVMGIAIPTLIKFGATSGLPPLVPALLVYTAISIHFILPFHHMNVLVGLGEKQGMYTDRQVIRLGVPLTAVVFITTMLVQIPWWKIIGLL
;
A
#
# COMPACT_ATOMS: atom_id res chain seq x y z
N TRP A 1 -6.70 3.89 -10.83
CA TRP A 1 -6.36 3.00 -9.69
C TRP A 1 -7.58 2.63 -8.85
N LEU A 2 -8.36 3.63 -8.37
CA LEU A 2 -9.55 3.41 -7.53
C LEU A 2 -10.57 2.43 -8.13
N TRP A 3 -10.80 2.47 -9.44
CA TRP A 3 -11.67 1.53 -10.15
C TRP A 3 -11.26 0.05 -9.95
N TYR A 4 -9.96 -0.25 -10.04
CA TYR A 4 -9.44 -1.61 -9.94
C TYR A 4 -9.27 -2.09 -8.49
N MET A 5 -8.95 -1.16 -7.57
CA MET A 5 -8.48 -1.46 -6.22
C MET A 5 -9.39 -0.96 -5.10
N GLY A 6 -10.43 -0.18 -5.41
CA GLY A 6 -11.34 0.39 -4.41
C GLY A 6 -12.09 -0.70 -3.64
N VAL A 7 -12.81 -1.58 -4.35
CA VAL A 7 -13.54 -2.70 -3.73
C VAL A 7 -12.57 -3.67 -3.01
N PRO A 8 -11.48 -4.17 -3.64
CA PRO A 8 -10.51 -5.00 -2.93
C PRO A 8 -9.92 -4.33 -1.70
N GLY A 9 -9.58 -3.04 -1.77
CA GLY A 9 -9.02 -2.27 -0.66
C GLY A 9 -9.99 -2.15 0.50
N ILE A 10 -11.26 -1.80 0.25
CA ILE A 10 -12.29 -1.71 1.29
C ILE A 10 -12.48 -3.07 1.98
N VAL A 11 -12.56 -4.16 1.22
CA VAL A 11 -12.73 -5.50 1.79
C VAL A 11 -11.50 -5.91 2.59
N ALA A 12 -10.28 -5.67 2.08
CA ALA A 12 -9.04 -5.95 2.81
C ALA A 12 -8.97 -5.18 4.13
N SER A 13 -9.33 -3.89 4.12
CA SER A 13 -9.39 -3.07 5.33
C SER A 13 -10.43 -3.59 6.33
N ALA A 14 -11.62 -3.97 5.86
CA ALA A 14 -12.67 -4.53 6.71
C ALA A 14 -12.26 -5.87 7.34
N LEU A 15 -11.64 -6.77 6.56
CA LEU A 15 -11.12 -8.05 7.06
C LEU A 15 -9.99 -7.86 8.07
N THR A 16 -9.08 -6.92 7.79
CA THR A 16 -7.98 -6.57 8.70
C THR A 16 -8.51 -6.01 10.03
N LEU A 17 -9.49 -5.10 9.95
CA LEU A 17 -10.14 -4.53 11.14
C LEU A 17 -10.86 -5.61 11.95
N ALA A 18 -11.65 -6.46 11.29
CA ALA A 18 -12.37 -7.55 11.95
C ALA A 18 -11.39 -8.53 12.65
N LEU A 19 -10.30 -8.88 11.99
CA LEU A 19 -9.25 -9.72 12.57
C LEU A 19 -8.57 -9.05 13.76
N GLN A 20 -8.26 -7.76 13.66
CA GLN A 20 -7.67 -6.98 14.74
C GLN A 20 -8.60 -6.94 15.97
N LEU A 21 -9.88 -6.64 15.78
CA LEU A 21 -10.87 -6.62 16.87
C LEU A 21 -11.10 -8.01 17.49
N TYR A 22 -11.01 -9.06 16.68
CA TYR A 22 -11.12 -10.44 17.17
C TYR A 22 -9.92 -10.84 18.04
N LEU A 23 -8.70 -10.51 17.61
CA LEU A 23 -7.47 -10.86 18.33
C LEU A 23 -7.18 -9.95 19.53
N TYR A 24 -7.50 -8.66 19.39
CA TYR A 24 -7.28 -7.61 20.37
C TYR A 24 -8.63 -7.03 20.80
N LYS A 25 -9.25 -7.72 21.75
CA LYS A 25 -10.47 -7.22 22.38
C LYS A 25 -10.19 -5.89 23.07
N ALA A 26 -11.17 -5.00 23.02
CA ALA A 26 -11.12 -3.77 23.80
C ALA A 26 -10.89 -4.09 25.29
N PRO A 27 -10.17 -3.24 26.02
CA PRO A 27 -10.09 -3.35 27.48
C PRO A 27 -11.50 -3.42 28.08
N ALA A 28 -11.71 -4.30 29.07
CA ALA A 28 -13.01 -4.50 29.69
C ALA A 28 -13.60 -3.19 30.28
N ASP A 29 -12.73 -2.26 30.66
CA ASP A 29 -13.09 -0.97 31.26
C ASP A 29 -13.10 0.20 30.27
N PHE A 30 -13.07 -0.05 28.96
CA PHE A 30 -13.16 1.04 27.97
C PHE A 30 -14.52 1.75 28.09
N ARG A 31 -14.49 2.99 28.54
CA ARG A 31 -15.65 3.89 28.59
C ARG A 31 -15.39 5.06 27.66
N LEU A 32 -16.32 5.29 26.73
CA LEU A 32 -16.29 6.47 25.88
C LEU A 32 -16.72 7.69 26.71
N ASP A 33 -15.74 8.48 27.16
CA ASP A 33 -16.00 9.74 27.84
C ASP A 33 -16.32 10.83 26.81
N LYS A 34 -17.62 11.01 26.54
CA LYS A 34 -18.10 12.04 25.62
C LYS A 34 -17.88 13.45 26.14
N GLU A 35 -17.83 13.64 27.47
CA GLU A 35 -17.59 14.95 28.07
C GLU A 35 -16.14 15.36 27.90
N GLU A 36 -15.19 14.43 28.12
CA GLU A 36 -13.78 14.67 27.84
C GLU A 36 -13.54 14.95 26.36
N ILE A 37 -14.16 14.20 25.45
CA ILE A 37 -14.07 14.45 24.00
C ILE A 37 -14.60 15.85 23.65
N ALA A 38 -15.77 16.22 24.17
CA ALA A 38 -16.36 17.54 23.92
C ALA A 38 -15.49 18.67 24.49
N LYS A 39 -14.91 18.46 25.68
CA LYS A 39 -13.97 19.39 26.31
C LYS A 39 -12.70 19.55 25.47
N LYS A 40 -12.10 18.45 25.02
CA LYS A 40 -10.91 18.46 24.14
C LYS A 40 -11.18 19.17 22.82
N LEU A 41 -12.36 18.94 22.22
CA LEU A 41 -12.78 19.63 21.01
C LEU A 41 -12.96 21.14 21.25
N ALA A 42 -13.56 21.53 22.38
CA ALA A 42 -13.68 22.93 22.76
C ALA A 42 -12.32 23.59 23.02
N GLU A 43 -11.37 22.87 23.63
CA GLU A 43 -9.99 23.32 23.87
C GLU A 43 -9.22 23.56 22.55
N MET A 44 -9.48 22.76 21.49
CA MET A 44 -8.87 22.97 20.16
C MET A 44 -9.40 24.24 19.47
N GLY A 45 -10.63 24.66 19.80
CA GLY A 45 -11.26 25.86 19.23
C GLY A 45 -11.64 25.73 17.75
N SER A 46 -11.90 26.87 17.11
CA SER A 46 -12.25 26.91 15.70
C SER A 46 -11.03 26.73 14.80
N LEU A 47 -11.22 26.13 13.62
CA LEU A 47 -10.16 25.98 12.61
C LEU A 47 -9.42 27.30 12.35
N THR A 48 -8.11 27.24 12.56
CA THR A 48 -7.17 28.30 12.28
C THR A 48 -7.09 28.60 10.78
N PRO A 49 -6.59 29.78 10.37
CA PRO A 49 -6.40 30.10 8.96
C PRO A 49 -5.47 29.09 8.24
N ILE A 50 -4.46 28.56 8.93
CA ILE A 50 -3.54 27.56 8.36
C ILE A 50 -4.29 26.24 8.10
N GLU A 51 -5.09 25.76 9.05
CA GLU A 51 -5.87 24.52 8.90
C GLU A 51 -6.91 24.66 7.78
N LYS A 52 -7.57 25.82 7.65
CA LYS A 52 -8.51 26.08 6.55
C LYS A 52 -7.82 26.02 5.18
N ARG A 53 -6.62 26.63 5.05
CA ARG A 53 -5.83 26.54 3.81
C ARG A 53 -5.37 25.12 3.54
N CYS A 54 -4.96 24.38 4.57
CA CYS A 54 -4.58 22.97 4.45
C CYS A 54 -5.76 22.13 3.93
N LEU A 55 -6.93 22.23 4.55
CA LEU A 55 -8.15 21.54 4.12
C LEU A 55 -8.53 21.89 2.68
N MET A 56 -8.42 23.16 2.29
CA MET A 56 -8.68 23.59 0.92
C MET A 56 -7.73 22.90 -0.08
N TRP A 57 -6.41 22.93 0.16
CA TRP A 57 -5.44 22.33 -0.76
C TRP A 57 -5.54 20.81 -0.83
N VAL A 58 -5.70 20.15 0.33
CA VAL A 58 -5.91 18.70 0.39
C VAL A 58 -7.20 18.30 -0.30
N GLY A 59 -8.29 19.04 -0.08
CA GLY A 59 -9.57 18.83 -0.75
C GLY A 59 -9.46 18.97 -2.27
N LEU A 60 -8.79 20.03 -2.76
CA LEU A 60 -8.53 20.24 -4.18
C LEU A 60 -7.69 19.11 -4.79
N ALA A 61 -6.66 18.65 -4.10
CA ALA A 61 -5.83 17.53 -4.55
C ALA A 61 -6.64 16.22 -4.66
N ILE A 62 -7.52 15.94 -3.69
CA ILE A 62 -8.41 14.77 -3.73
C ILE A 62 -9.38 14.86 -4.92
N VAL A 63 -10.00 16.03 -5.14
CA VAL A 63 -10.90 16.23 -6.29
C VAL A 63 -10.16 16.02 -7.60
N ALA A 64 -8.95 16.57 -7.74
CA ALA A 64 -8.10 16.34 -8.91
C ALA A 64 -7.75 14.86 -9.09
N TRP A 65 -7.35 14.13 -8.04
CA TRP A 65 -7.09 12.70 -8.17
C TRP A 65 -8.33 11.87 -8.57
N VAL A 66 -9.51 12.22 -8.05
CA VAL A 66 -10.76 11.54 -8.40
C VAL A 66 -11.19 11.85 -9.84
N THR A 67 -10.81 13.00 -10.38
CA THR A 67 -11.15 13.46 -11.73
C THR A 67 -10.01 13.27 -12.75
N ASP A 68 -9.00 12.45 -12.42
CA ASP A 68 -7.85 12.19 -13.28
C ASP A 68 -8.24 11.65 -14.67
N SER A 69 -9.31 10.87 -14.73
CA SER A 69 -9.90 10.36 -15.97
C SER A 69 -10.49 11.44 -16.89
N VAL A 70 -10.77 12.64 -16.37
CA VAL A 70 -11.35 13.77 -17.11
C VAL A 70 -10.25 14.71 -17.61
N HIS A 71 -9.32 15.09 -16.74
CA HIS A 71 -8.27 16.06 -17.09
C HIS A 71 -6.96 15.41 -17.52
N HIS A 72 -6.81 14.08 -17.37
CA HIS A 72 -5.65 13.28 -17.80
C HIS A 72 -4.29 13.74 -17.24
N VAL A 73 -4.28 14.45 -16.11
CA VAL A 73 -3.04 14.89 -15.45
C VAL A 73 -2.57 13.76 -14.56
N HIS A 74 -1.32 13.34 -14.74
CA HIS A 74 -0.73 12.27 -13.94
C HIS A 74 -0.81 12.62 -12.42
N PRO A 75 -1.25 11.69 -11.55
CA PRO A 75 -1.42 11.95 -10.11
C PRO A 75 -0.18 12.50 -9.40
N GLY A 76 1.02 12.14 -9.86
CA GLY A 76 2.27 12.69 -9.35
C GLY A 76 2.44 14.19 -9.59
N TRP A 77 1.97 14.71 -10.73
CA TRP A 77 1.98 16.15 -10.99
C TRP A 77 0.96 16.87 -10.11
N VAL A 78 -0.22 16.29 -9.92
CA VAL A 78 -1.23 16.82 -8.97
C VAL A 78 -0.62 16.97 -7.57
N ALA A 79 0.06 15.93 -7.08
CA ALA A 79 0.73 15.95 -5.77
C ALA A 79 1.81 17.05 -5.68
N LEU A 80 2.65 17.16 -6.71
CA LEU A 80 3.71 18.17 -6.77
C LEU A 80 3.13 19.59 -6.78
N PHE A 81 2.11 19.85 -7.62
CA PHE A 81 1.46 21.16 -7.66
C PHE A 81 0.78 21.51 -6.34
N ALA A 82 0.13 20.54 -5.68
CA ALA A 82 -0.45 20.75 -4.37
C ALA A 82 0.64 21.13 -3.33
N ALA A 83 1.76 20.40 -3.29
CA ALA A 83 2.87 20.71 -2.38
C ALA A 83 3.49 22.09 -2.65
N ILE A 84 3.71 22.45 -3.92
CA ILE A 84 4.18 23.79 -4.31
C ILE A 84 3.17 24.84 -3.87
N ALA A 85 1.88 24.66 -4.17
CA ALA A 85 0.82 25.59 -3.81
C ALA A 85 0.73 25.79 -2.29
N MET A 86 0.82 24.71 -1.51
CA MET A 86 0.85 24.73 -0.04
C MET A 86 2.11 25.41 0.55
N SER A 87 3.18 25.51 -0.24
CA SER A 87 4.43 26.20 0.13
C SER A 87 4.43 27.69 -0.22
N MET A 88 3.53 28.15 -1.10
CA MET A 88 3.50 29.56 -1.53
C MET A 88 3.10 30.49 -0.37
N PRO A 89 3.78 31.63 -0.15
CA PRO A 89 3.61 32.45 1.06
C PRO A 89 2.23 33.13 1.19
N ARG A 90 1.50 33.34 0.09
CA ARG A 90 0.17 34.02 0.13
C ARG A 90 -1.02 33.07 0.17
N ILE A 91 -0.93 31.96 -0.55
CA ILE A 91 -2.05 31.02 -0.77
C ILE A 91 -1.83 29.68 -0.08
N GLY A 92 -0.57 29.29 0.13
CA GLY A 92 -0.16 28.06 0.79
C GLY A 92 0.12 28.33 2.25
N ALA A 93 1.31 28.86 2.56
CA ALA A 93 1.79 29.15 3.91
C ALA A 93 1.37 28.08 4.93
N VAL A 94 1.40 26.82 4.49
CA VAL A 94 1.07 25.61 5.25
C VAL A 94 2.34 24.79 5.37
N LEU A 95 3.06 24.57 4.27
CA LEU A 95 4.37 23.95 4.29
C LEU A 95 5.45 25.00 4.54
N THR A 96 6.40 24.65 5.40
CA THR A 96 7.56 25.47 5.75
C THR A 96 8.83 24.82 5.21
N PRO A 97 9.98 25.53 5.18
CA PRO A 97 11.25 24.90 4.82
C PRO A 97 11.56 23.65 5.66
N ALA A 98 11.20 23.65 6.95
CA ALA A 98 11.39 22.49 7.82
C ALA A 98 10.56 21.27 7.38
N SER A 99 9.36 21.48 6.84
CA SER A 99 8.48 20.41 6.35
C SER A 99 9.11 19.58 5.22
N TRP A 100 10.07 20.14 4.48
CA TRP A 100 10.75 19.42 3.40
C TRP A 100 11.79 18.41 3.92
N ASN A 101 12.22 18.54 5.18
CA ASN A 101 13.10 17.57 5.82
C ASN A 101 12.40 16.23 6.10
N ASP A 102 11.06 16.22 6.15
CA ASP A 102 10.26 15.01 6.34
C ASP A 102 10.13 14.17 5.06
N VAL A 103 10.59 14.70 3.91
CA VAL A 103 10.56 13.95 2.65
C VAL A 103 11.57 12.81 2.73
N PRO A 104 11.15 11.54 2.58
CA PRO A 104 12.04 10.39 2.73
C PRO A 104 12.89 10.19 1.47
N ILE A 105 13.92 11.02 1.29
CA ILE A 105 14.80 11.00 0.11
C ILE A 105 15.42 9.61 -0.13
N ALA A 106 15.79 8.91 0.95
CA ALA A 106 16.29 7.53 0.88
C ALA A 106 15.29 6.57 0.21
N THR A 107 13.99 6.71 0.49
CA THR A 107 12.94 5.89 -0.13
C THR A 107 12.80 6.19 -1.63
N LEU A 108 12.95 7.45 -2.04
CA LEU A 108 12.90 7.83 -3.47
C LEU A 108 14.09 7.24 -4.24
N PHE A 109 15.30 7.33 -3.69
CA PHE A 109 16.48 6.69 -4.28
C PHE A 109 16.35 5.18 -4.33
N PHE A 110 15.88 4.58 -3.24
CA PHE A 110 15.64 3.14 -3.17
C PHE A 110 14.68 2.67 -4.28
N LEU A 111 13.53 3.34 -4.44
CA LEU A 111 12.57 3.04 -5.51
C LEU A 111 13.20 3.13 -6.90
N THR A 112 13.95 4.21 -7.14
CA THR A 112 14.60 4.45 -8.42
C THR A 112 15.63 3.35 -8.72
N ALA A 113 16.45 2.99 -7.74
CA ALA A 113 17.42 1.90 -7.86
C ALA A 113 16.75 0.54 -8.05
N ALA A 114 15.66 0.25 -7.34
CA ALA A 114 14.92 -1.00 -7.46
C ALA A 114 14.30 -1.16 -8.86
N LEU A 115 13.72 -0.09 -9.42
CA LEU A 115 13.23 -0.08 -10.81
C LEU A 115 14.37 -0.26 -11.82
N ALA A 116 15.52 0.40 -11.58
CA ALA A 116 16.70 0.25 -12.43
C ALA A 116 17.26 -1.18 -12.39
N ILE A 117 17.33 -1.82 -11.22
CA ILE A 117 17.73 -3.24 -11.09
C ILE A 117 16.77 -4.13 -11.89
N GLY A 118 15.46 -3.88 -11.84
CA GLY A 118 14.48 -4.62 -12.63
C GLY A 118 14.72 -4.50 -14.15
N GLN A 119 15.06 -3.30 -14.63
CA GLN A 119 15.37 -3.04 -16.04
C GLN A 119 16.71 -3.64 -16.48
N VAL A 120 17.76 -3.46 -15.68
CA VAL A 120 19.10 -4.03 -15.95
C VAL A 120 19.05 -5.54 -15.87
N GLY A 121 18.35 -6.09 -14.88
CA GLY A 121 18.10 -7.52 -14.73
C GLY A 121 17.40 -8.12 -15.94
N ASP A 122 16.50 -7.37 -16.56
CA ASP A 122 15.87 -7.80 -17.80
C ASP A 122 16.83 -7.78 -19.00
N HIS A 123 17.59 -6.69 -19.13
CA HIS A 123 18.58 -6.55 -20.20
C HIS A 123 19.71 -7.58 -20.09
N ALA A 124 20.12 -7.92 -18.87
CA ALA A 124 21.19 -8.86 -18.57
C ALA A 124 20.76 -10.35 -18.64
N GLY A 125 19.46 -10.63 -18.86
CA GLY A 125 18.95 -12.01 -18.90
C GLY A 125 18.68 -12.64 -17.54
N MET A 126 18.88 -11.91 -16.43
CA MET A 126 18.66 -12.40 -15.07
C MET A 126 17.20 -12.79 -14.84
N ASN A 127 16.26 -11.99 -15.35
CA ASN A 127 14.83 -12.24 -15.18
C ASN A 127 14.41 -13.53 -15.90
N GLN A 128 14.95 -13.79 -17.10
CA GLN A 128 14.72 -15.01 -17.88
C GLN A 128 15.31 -16.23 -17.16
N TRP A 129 16.53 -16.10 -16.62
CA TRP A 129 17.15 -17.17 -15.84
C TRP A 129 16.34 -17.50 -14.57
N LEU A 130 15.97 -16.49 -13.78
CA LEU A 130 15.13 -16.68 -12.58
C LEU A 130 13.80 -17.33 -12.93
N ALA A 131 13.14 -16.89 -14.01
CA ALA A 131 11.92 -17.50 -14.49
C ALA A 131 12.10 -18.98 -14.84
N SER A 132 13.20 -19.35 -15.51
CA SER A 132 13.47 -20.75 -15.89
C SER A 132 13.71 -21.70 -14.70
N VAL A 133 14.21 -21.17 -13.58
CA VAL A 133 14.54 -21.96 -12.39
C VAL A 133 13.38 -22.02 -11.41
N LEU A 134 12.67 -20.90 -11.23
CA LEU A 134 11.70 -20.73 -10.14
C LEU A 134 10.24 -20.82 -10.61
N LEU A 135 9.96 -20.57 -11.89
CA LEU A 135 8.59 -20.51 -12.40
C LEU A 135 8.30 -21.73 -13.29
N PRO A 136 7.04 -22.22 -13.28
CA PRO A 136 6.58 -23.17 -14.28
C PRO A 136 6.78 -22.63 -15.71
N ALA A 137 6.80 -23.51 -16.70
CA ALA A 137 6.98 -23.12 -18.10
C ALA A 137 5.88 -22.16 -18.62
N THR A 138 4.67 -22.24 -18.05
CA THR A 138 3.54 -21.35 -18.38
C THR A 138 2.80 -20.95 -17.12
N ALA A 139 2.25 -19.74 -17.12
CA ALA A 139 1.41 -19.27 -16.03
C ALA A 139 0.10 -20.06 -15.94
N PRO A 140 -0.40 -20.38 -14.73
CA PRO A 140 -1.69 -21.03 -14.57
C PRO A 140 -2.80 -20.30 -15.34
N ALA A 141 -3.49 -20.99 -16.24
CA ALA A 141 -4.57 -20.40 -17.03
C ALA A 141 -5.78 -20.00 -16.18
N ASN A 142 -6.00 -20.70 -15.06
CA ASN A 142 -7.04 -20.35 -14.10
C ASN A 142 -6.62 -19.09 -13.31
N PRO A 143 -7.35 -17.96 -13.40
CA PRO A 143 -6.95 -16.72 -12.73
C PRO A 143 -6.87 -16.82 -11.20
N PHE A 144 -7.64 -17.72 -10.58
CA PHE A 144 -7.56 -17.95 -9.13
C PHE A 144 -6.26 -18.66 -8.76
N LEU A 145 -5.85 -19.68 -9.53
CA LEU A 145 -4.57 -20.37 -9.32
C LEU A 145 -3.40 -19.42 -9.59
N PHE A 146 -3.50 -18.58 -10.62
CA PHE A 146 -2.51 -17.54 -10.89
C PHE A 146 -2.38 -16.56 -9.72
N ALA A 147 -3.50 -16.05 -9.19
CA ALA A 147 -3.52 -15.17 -8.03
C ALA A 147 -2.90 -15.80 -6.79
N GLY A 148 -3.25 -17.05 -6.50
CA GLY A 148 -2.66 -17.81 -5.39
C GLY A 148 -1.15 -17.96 -5.56
N PHE A 149 -0.70 -18.36 -6.75
CA PHE A 149 0.72 -18.53 -7.07
C PHE A 149 1.52 -17.22 -6.91
N VAL A 150 1.03 -16.12 -7.51
CA VAL A 150 1.64 -14.79 -7.38
C VAL A 150 1.69 -14.36 -5.91
N SER A 151 0.62 -14.60 -5.15
CA SER A 151 0.55 -14.25 -3.73
C SER A 151 1.57 -15.03 -2.90
N VAL A 152 1.74 -16.34 -3.15
CA VAL A 152 2.77 -17.17 -2.49
C VAL A 152 4.16 -16.62 -2.76
N ILE A 153 4.49 -16.34 -4.03
CA ILE A 153 5.82 -15.82 -4.40
C ILE A 153 6.05 -14.45 -3.75
N ALA A 154 5.09 -13.54 -3.84
CA ALA A 154 5.21 -12.21 -3.26
C ALA A 154 5.40 -12.26 -1.73
N VAL A 155 4.62 -13.10 -1.03
CA VAL A 155 4.75 -13.33 0.41
C VAL A 155 6.11 -13.94 0.77
N ALA A 156 6.56 -14.96 0.04
CA ALA A 156 7.85 -15.61 0.29
C ALA A 156 9.02 -14.63 0.08
N MET A 157 8.99 -13.86 -1.00
CA MET A 157 9.97 -12.79 -1.24
C MET A 157 9.91 -11.72 -0.16
N HIS A 158 8.71 -11.33 0.29
CA HIS A 158 8.56 -10.33 1.33
C HIS A 158 9.07 -10.83 2.69
N MET A 159 8.85 -12.10 3.03
CA MET A 159 9.44 -12.74 4.21
C MET A 159 10.98 -12.74 4.15
N GLY A 160 11.57 -13.00 2.98
CA GLY A 160 13.03 -13.07 2.84
C GLY A 160 13.72 -11.69 2.78
N LEU A 161 13.12 -10.74 2.05
CA LEU A 161 13.71 -9.41 1.81
C LEU A 161 13.33 -8.38 2.88
N GLY A 162 12.19 -8.55 3.54
CA GLY A 162 11.72 -7.64 4.59
C GLY A 162 11.39 -6.21 4.13
N SER A 163 11.36 -5.96 2.83
CA SER A 163 11.10 -4.64 2.26
C SER A 163 10.07 -4.72 1.15
N VAL A 164 8.91 -4.10 1.37
CA VAL A 164 7.85 -3.92 0.38
C VAL A 164 8.41 -3.39 -0.94
N MET A 165 9.26 -2.37 -0.86
CA MET A 165 9.81 -1.70 -2.04
C MET A 165 10.78 -2.61 -2.81
N ALA A 166 11.59 -3.41 -2.11
CA ALA A 166 12.49 -4.37 -2.74
C ALA A 166 11.68 -5.40 -3.54
N VAL A 167 10.61 -5.93 -2.93
CA VAL A 167 9.74 -6.91 -3.59
C VAL A 167 9.01 -6.28 -4.77
N MET A 168 8.53 -5.04 -4.67
CA MET A 168 7.92 -4.33 -5.80
C MET A 168 8.88 -4.24 -6.99
N GLY A 169 10.13 -3.85 -6.76
CA GLY A 169 11.11 -3.68 -7.84
C GLY A 169 11.49 -4.97 -8.56
N ILE A 170 11.51 -6.10 -7.85
CA ILE A 170 11.96 -7.39 -8.40
C ILE A 170 10.78 -8.25 -8.88
N ALA A 171 9.74 -8.40 -8.06
CA ALA A 171 8.65 -9.33 -8.31
C ALA A 171 7.70 -8.83 -9.40
N ILE A 172 7.38 -7.52 -9.44
CA ILE A 172 6.40 -6.98 -10.41
C ILE A 172 6.88 -7.18 -11.85
N PRO A 173 8.09 -6.76 -12.27
CA PRO A 173 8.53 -6.96 -13.66
C PRO A 173 8.59 -8.44 -14.05
N THR A 174 9.07 -9.28 -13.13
CA THR A 174 9.20 -10.74 -13.34
C THR A 174 7.83 -11.39 -13.54
N LEU A 175 6.86 -11.07 -12.67
CA LEU A 175 5.54 -11.68 -12.71
C LEU A 175 4.62 -11.09 -13.80
N ILE A 176 4.88 -9.85 -14.25
CA ILE A 176 4.29 -9.30 -15.48
C ILE A 176 4.68 -10.16 -16.68
N LYS A 177 5.97 -10.45 -16.86
CA LYS A 177 6.46 -11.29 -17.96
C LYS A 177 5.89 -12.70 -17.88
N PHE A 178 5.83 -13.26 -16.67
CA PHE A 178 5.25 -14.58 -16.45
C PHE A 178 3.76 -14.63 -16.83
N GLY A 179 2.95 -13.66 -16.37
CA GLY A 179 1.54 -13.58 -16.71
C GLY A 179 1.27 -13.41 -18.20
N ALA A 180 2.16 -12.70 -18.92
CA ALA A 180 2.06 -12.52 -20.36
C ALA A 180 2.12 -13.85 -21.14
N THR A 181 2.77 -14.89 -20.61
CA THR A 181 2.79 -16.24 -21.24
C THR A 181 1.40 -16.88 -21.35
N SER A 182 0.44 -16.42 -20.54
CA SER A 182 -0.95 -16.86 -20.56
C SER A 182 -1.92 -15.76 -20.98
N GLY A 183 -1.41 -14.71 -21.64
CA GLY A 183 -2.22 -13.60 -22.18
C GLY A 183 -2.83 -12.67 -21.13
N LEU A 184 -2.36 -12.71 -19.87
CA LEU A 184 -2.91 -11.86 -18.82
C LEU A 184 -2.47 -10.39 -19.00
N PRO A 185 -3.36 -9.41 -18.77
CA PRO A 185 -2.97 -8.01 -18.76
C PRO A 185 -1.88 -7.75 -17.72
N PRO A 186 -0.87 -6.90 -17.99
CA PRO A 186 0.26 -6.65 -17.09
C PRO A 186 -0.19 -6.07 -15.73
N LEU A 187 -1.35 -5.41 -15.71
CA LEU A 187 -1.91 -4.85 -14.49
C LEU A 187 -2.28 -5.92 -13.46
N VAL A 188 -2.69 -7.12 -13.89
CA VAL A 188 -3.14 -8.22 -13.03
C VAL A 188 -2.00 -8.69 -12.09
N PRO A 189 -0.85 -9.19 -12.58
CA PRO A 189 0.26 -9.58 -11.71
C PRO A 189 0.81 -8.39 -10.91
N ALA A 190 0.86 -7.19 -11.47
CA ALA A 190 1.35 -6.01 -10.76
C ALA A 190 0.51 -5.69 -9.52
N LEU A 191 -0.83 -5.68 -9.65
CA LEU A 191 -1.73 -5.38 -8.55
C LEU A 191 -1.84 -6.53 -7.55
N LEU A 192 -1.71 -7.79 -7.99
CA LEU A 192 -1.65 -8.95 -7.09
C LEU A 192 -0.42 -8.88 -6.19
N VAL A 193 0.76 -8.63 -6.76
CA VAL A 193 2.00 -8.46 -5.98
C VAL A 193 1.85 -7.31 -5.00
N TYR A 194 1.40 -6.13 -5.48
CA TYR A 194 1.16 -4.96 -4.64
C TYR A 194 0.25 -5.28 -3.46
N THR A 195 -0.85 -6.00 -3.68
CA THR A 195 -1.81 -6.35 -2.65
C THR A 195 -1.21 -7.31 -1.63
N ALA A 196 -0.53 -8.36 -2.11
CA ALA A 196 0.09 -9.36 -1.26
C ALA A 196 1.11 -8.74 -0.30
N ILE A 197 2.01 -7.91 -0.80
CA ILE A 197 3.04 -7.27 0.03
C ILE A 197 2.53 -6.10 0.84
N SER A 198 1.42 -5.44 0.44
CA SER A 198 0.85 -4.33 1.22
C SER A 198 0.14 -4.81 2.47
N ILE A 199 -0.45 -6.02 2.41
CA ILE A 199 -1.17 -6.64 3.53
C ILE A 199 -0.24 -7.49 4.38
N HIS A 200 0.70 -8.23 3.76
CA HIS A 200 1.53 -9.19 4.46
C HIS A 200 2.60 -8.53 5.33
N PHE A 201 2.56 -8.80 6.64
CA PHE A 201 3.73 -8.72 7.52
C PHE A 201 3.62 -9.81 8.58
N ILE A 202 4.77 -10.25 9.11
CA ILE A 202 4.83 -11.15 10.27
C ILE A 202 5.76 -10.53 11.31
N LEU A 203 6.89 -9.98 10.85
CA LEU A 203 7.85 -9.27 11.67
C LEU A 203 7.68 -7.75 11.51
N PRO A 204 7.90 -6.94 12.56
CA PRO A 204 7.65 -5.50 12.49
C PRO A 204 8.42 -4.77 11.39
N PHE A 205 9.65 -5.19 11.10
CA PHE A 205 10.49 -4.54 10.11
C PHE A 205 10.00 -4.70 8.66
N HIS A 206 9.07 -5.64 8.39
CA HIS A 206 8.48 -5.80 7.06
C HIS A 206 7.76 -4.53 6.58
N HIS A 207 7.21 -3.74 7.51
CA HIS A 207 6.64 -2.43 7.19
C HIS A 207 7.00 -1.35 8.20
N MET A 208 7.35 -0.18 7.68
CA MET A 208 7.62 1.02 8.49
C MET A 208 6.42 1.43 9.36
N ASN A 209 5.20 1.33 8.85
CA ASN A 209 4.00 1.70 9.60
C ASN A 209 3.77 0.82 10.85
N VAL A 210 4.23 -0.43 10.84
CA VAL A 210 4.21 -1.33 12.00
C VAL A 210 5.44 -1.12 12.88
N LEU A 211 6.60 -0.83 12.30
CA LEU A 211 7.82 -0.62 13.08
C LEU A 211 7.76 0.64 13.95
N VAL A 212 7.19 1.75 13.44
CA VAL A 212 7.18 3.04 14.13
C VAL A 212 6.38 3.02 15.44
N GLY A 213 5.35 2.17 15.56
CA GLY A 213 4.58 2.03 16.79
C GLY A 213 5.13 0.98 17.77
N LEU A 214 6.22 0.29 17.44
CA LEU A 214 6.77 -0.77 18.29
C LEU A 214 7.47 -0.19 19.52
N GLY A 215 7.15 -0.71 20.72
CA GLY A 215 7.84 -0.37 21.97
C GLY A 215 7.08 0.59 22.89
N GLU A 216 7.53 0.65 24.15
CA GLU A 216 6.86 1.39 25.24
C GLU A 216 6.84 2.91 25.04
N LYS A 217 7.78 3.45 24.29
CA LYS A 217 7.87 4.89 24.02
C LYS A 217 7.07 5.32 22.78
N GLN A 218 6.39 4.36 22.12
CA GLN A 218 5.68 4.57 20.87
C GLN A 218 4.21 4.09 21.01
N GLY A 219 3.81 3.07 20.26
CA GLY A 219 2.46 2.51 20.22
C GLY A 219 2.19 1.42 21.26
N MET A 220 3.13 1.15 22.16
CA MET A 220 3.01 0.22 23.29
C MET A 220 2.67 -1.24 22.93
N TYR A 221 2.88 -1.64 21.67
CA TYR A 221 2.80 -3.05 21.28
C TYR A 221 4.17 -3.68 21.08
N THR A 222 4.19 -5.01 21.19
CA THR A 222 5.38 -5.87 21.18
C THR A 222 5.49 -6.67 19.88
N ASP A 223 6.67 -7.23 19.60
CA ASP A 223 6.90 -8.14 18.47
C ASP A 223 5.91 -9.32 18.49
N ARG A 224 5.60 -9.82 19.69
CA ARG A 224 4.65 -10.92 19.88
C ARG A 224 3.24 -10.54 19.41
N GLN A 225 2.80 -9.31 19.64
CA GLN A 225 1.52 -8.81 19.13
C GLN A 225 1.57 -8.62 17.61
N VAL A 226 2.68 -8.11 17.07
CA VAL A 226 2.85 -8.01 15.61
C VAL A 226 2.73 -9.39 14.95
N ILE A 227 3.45 -10.40 15.44
CA ILE A 227 3.40 -11.78 14.92
C ILE A 227 2.01 -12.38 15.08
N ARG A 228 1.35 -12.16 16.22
CA ARG A 228 -0.01 -12.67 16.49
C ARG A 228 -1.05 -12.14 15.51
N LEU A 229 -0.88 -10.92 15.00
CA LEU A 229 -1.70 -10.35 13.93
C LEU A 229 -1.24 -10.82 12.55
N GLY A 230 0.07 -10.76 12.30
CA GLY A 230 0.67 -10.97 10.98
C GLY A 230 0.47 -12.38 10.41
N VAL A 231 0.56 -13.40 11.25
CA VAL A 231 0.33 -14.80 10.84
C VAL A 231 -1.09 -14.98 10.27
N PRO A 232 -2.19 -14.66 10.98
CA PRO A 232 -3.53 -14.77 10.40
C PRO A 232 -3.81 -13.74 9.29
N LEU A 233 -3.14 -12.57 9.31
CA LEU A 233 -3.24 -11.58 8.24
C LEU A 233 -2.72 -12.13 6.89
N THR A 234 -1.82 -13.12 6.92
CA THR A 234 -1.40 -13.83 5.71
C THR A 234 -2.56 -14.55 5.03
N ALA A 235 -3.56 -15.04 5.78
CA ALA A 235 -4.78 -15.59 5.17
C ALA A 235 -5.63 -14.50 4.51
N VAL A 236 -5.66 -13.29 5.07
CA VAL A 236 -6.37 -12.13 4.49
C VAL A 236 -5.76 -11.74 3.14
N VAL A 237 -4.44 -11.92 2.94
CA VAL A 237 -3.80 -11.76 1.63
C VAL A 237 -4.49 -12.66 0.60
N PHE A 238 -4.55 -13.97 0.84
CA PHE A 238 -5.11 -14.93 -0.11
C PHE A 238 -6.61 -14.75 -0.32
N ILE A 239 -7.37 -14.42 0.73
CA ILE A 239 -8.78 -14.09 0.61
C ILE A 239 -8.96 -12.87 -0.29
N THR A 240 -8.19 -11.81 -0.06
CA THR A 240 -8.28 -10.59 -0.86
C THR A 240 -7.88 -10.83 -2.30
N THR A 241 -6.74 -11.48 -2.55
CA THR A 241 -6.21 -11.66 -3.90
C THR A 241 -7.04 -12.65 -4.70
N MET A 242 -7.45 -13.78 -4.10
CA MET A 242 -8.16 -14.83 -4.83
C MET A 242 -9.67 -14.65 -4.82
N LEU A 243 -10.27 -14.30 -3.68
CA LEU A 243 -11.73 -14.29 -3.52
C LEU A 243 -12.36 -12.91 -3.72
N VAL A 244 -11.56 -11.84 -3.77
CA VAL A 244 -12.06 -10.47 -3.96
C VAL A 244 -11.55 -9.87 -5.26
N GLN A 245 -10.23 -9.80 -5.47
CA GLN A 245 -9.65 -9.18 -6.67
C GLN A 245 -10.05 -9.91 -7.94
N ILE A 246 -9.88 -11.24 -8.01
CA ILE A 246 -10.22 -11.99 -9.22
C ILE A 246 -11.71 -11.86 -9.60
N PRO A 247 -12.69 -12.07 -8.69
CA PRO A 247 -14.09 -11.83 -9.02
C PRO A 247 -14.40 -10.38 -9.39
N TRP A 248 -13.85 -9.41 -8.66
CA TRP A 248 -14.05 -7.98 -8.97
C TRP A 248 -13.54 -7.63 -10.36
N TRP A 249 -12.34 -8.10 -10.72
CA TRP A 249 -11.71 -7.86 -12.01
C TRP A 249 -12.47 -8.50 -13.17
N LYS A 250 -13.11 -9.65 -12.95
CA LYS A 250 -14.06 -10.22 -13.93
C LYS A 250 -15.31 -9.37 -14.13
N ILE A 251 -15.85 -8.80 -13.04
CA ILE A 251 -17.04 -7.94 -13.10
C ILE A 251 -16.76 -6.66 -13.89
N ILE A 252 -15.61 -6.02 -13.66
CA ILE A 252 -15.24 -4.76 -14.31
C ILE A 252 -14.53 -4.94 -15.67
N GLY A 253 -14.39 -6.18 -16.16
CA GLY A 253 -13.80 -6.49 -17.46
C GLY A 253 -12.28 -6.33 -17.56
N LEU A 254 -11.55 -6.42 -16.45
CA LEU A 254 -10.08 -6.54 -16.48
C LEU A 254 -9.64 -7.99 -16.76
N LEU A 255 -10.42 -8.97 -16.34
CA LEU A 255 -10.20 -10.41 -16.53
C LEU A 255 -11.40 -11.09 -17.21
#